data_AF-A0A380FG01-F1
#
_entry.id   AF-A0A380FG01-F1
#
_cell.length_a   1.000
_cell.length_b   1.000
_cell.length_c   1.000
_cell.angle_alpha   90.00
_cell.angle_beta   90.00
_cell.angle_gamma   90.00
#
_symmetry.space_group_name_H-M   'P 1'
#
loop_
_entity.id
_entity.type
_entity.pdbx_description
1 polymer ?
#
loop_
_entity_poly.entity_id
_entity_poly.type
_entity_poly.pdbx_seq_one_letter_code
_entity_poly.pdbx_strand_id
1 'polypeptide(L)'
;MYEVKLDAFNGPLDLLLHLIQKFEIDIYDIPMKALTEQYMQYIHAMNSLEINVASEYLVMASELLMIKSKMLLPQPEADESLEDDPRDDLVGRLIEYQKL
;
A
#
# COMPACT_ATOMS: atom_id res chain seq x y z
N MET A 1 -16.64 5.76 15.82
CA MET A 1 -16.23 6.81 14.86
C MET A 1 -14.73 6.99 15.06
N TYR A 2 -13.90 6.59 14.09
CA TYR A 2 -12.44 6.72 14.21
C TYR A 2 -12.03 8.07 13.63
N GLU A 3 -11.45 8.94 14.47
CA GLU A 3 -10.69 10.10 14.01
C GLU A 3 -9.37 9.59 13.43
N VAL A 4 -9.26 9.55 12.10
CA VAL A 4 -7.97 9.33 11.43
C VAL A 4 -7.23 10.66 11.49
N LYS A 5 -6.43 10.86 12.54
CA LYS A 5 -5.46 11.95 12.59
C LYS A 5 -4.18 11.51 11.90
N LEU A 6 -3.74 12.29 10.91
CA LEU A 6 -2.44 12.10 10.24
C LEU A 6 -1.27 12.11 11.22
N ASP A 7 -1.42 12.80 12.36
CA ASP A 7 -0.42 12.86 13.43
C ASP A 7 -0.09 11.49 14.06
N ALA A 8 -0.85 10.43 13.75
CA ALA A 8 -0.60 9.10 14.28
C ALA A 8 0.43 8.28 13.49
N PHE A 9 0.75 8.66 12.25
CA PHE A 9 1.63 7.87 11.38
C PHE A 9 2.83 8.68 10.88
N ASN A 10 4.00 8.05 10.88
CA ASN A 10 5.26 8.66 10.48
C ASN A 10 5.53 8.57 8.96
N GLY A 11 4.49 8.31 8.17
CA GLY A 11 4.57 8.21 6.71
C GLY A 11 3.73 7.07 6.14
N PRO A 12 3.76 6.89 4.80
CA PRO A 12 2.92 5.91 4.12
C PRO A 12 3.28 4.45 4.46
N LEU A 13 4.55 4.13 4.72
CA LEU A 13 4.97 2.78 5.11
C LEU A 13 4.44 2.39 6.49
N ASP A 14 4.44 3.33 7.44
CA ASP A 14 3.87 3.13 8.78
C ASP A 14 2.35 2.85 8.69
N LEU A 15 1.64 3.64 7.90
CA LEU A 15 0.23 3.40 7.62
C LEU A 15 0.00 2.01 6.99
N LEU A 16 0.83 1.60 6.03
CA LEU A 16 0.71 0.28 5.40
C LEU A 16 0.96 -0.85 6.40
N LEU A 17 1.99 -0.75 7.24
CA LEU A 17 2.24 -1.73 8.30
C LEU A 17 1.08 -1.79 9.30
N HIS A 18 0.52 -0.65 9.68
CA HIS A 18 -0.67 -0.60 10.51
C HIS A 18 -1.85 -1.35 9.87
N LEU A 19 -2.09 -1.14 8.57
CA LEU A 19 -3.16 -1.85 7.85
C LEU A 19 -2.88 -3.36 7.77
N ILE A 20 -1.64 -3.75 7.45
CA ILE A 20 -1.23 -5.16 7.39
C ILE A 20 -1.47 -5.86 8.74
N GLN A 21 -1.04 -5.24 9.84
CA GLN A 21 -1.25 -5.77 11.19
C GLN A 21 -2.74 -5.82 11.55
N LYS A 22 -3.49 -4.74 11.28
CA LYS A 22 -4.91 -4.62 11.61
C LYS A 22 -5.79 -5.66 10.90
N PHE A 23 -5.42 -6.03 9.68
CA PHE A 23 -6.15 -7.01 8.86
C PHE A 23 -5.52 -8.40 8.89
N GLU A 24 -4.53 -8.63 9.75
CA GLU A 24 -3.84 -9.93 9.88
C GLU A 24 -3.31 -10.45 8.53
N ILE A 25 -2.80 -9.53 7.70
CA ILE A 25 -2.25 -9.83 6.38
C ILE A 25 -0.83 -10.39 6.54
N ASP A 26 -0.52 -11.47 5.82
CA ASP A 26 0.86 -11.92 5.66
C ASP A 26 1.64 -10.90 4.81
N ILE A 27 2.73 -10.36 5.34
CA ILE A 27 3.58 -9.39 4.64
C ILE A 27 4.24 -9.98 3.39
N TYR A 28 4.37 -11.31 3.30
CA TYR A 28 4.89 -12.00 2.12
C TYR A 28 3.80 -12.37 1.10
N ASP A 29 2.53 -12.32 1.49
CA ASP A 29 1.40 -12.57 0.59
C ASP A 29 0.32 -11.50 0.74
N ILE A 30 0.68 -10.30 0.30
CA ILE A 30 -0.18 -9.13 0.44
C ILE A 30 -1.34 -9.19 -0.58
N PRO A 31 -2.62 -9.19 -0.14
CA PRO A 31 -3.77 -9.06 -1.02
C PRO A 31 -3.90 -7.61 -1.51
N MET A 32 -3.18 -7.26 -2.58
CA MET A 32 -3.05 -5.89 -3.08
C MET A 32 -4.39 -5.20 -3.33
N LYS A 33 -5.41 -5.94 -3.79
CA LYS A 33 -6.76 -5.37 -3.95
C LYS A 33 -7.27 -4.76 -2.65
N ALA A 34 -7.23 -5.53 -1.56
CA ALA A 34 -7.73 -5.12 -0.25
C ALA A 34 -6.84 -4.04 0.36
N LEU A 35 -5.52 -4.22 0.33
CA LEU A 35 -4.59 -3.23 0.88
C LEU A 35 -4.74 -1.87 0.21
N THR A 36 -4.78 -1.82 -1.13
CA THR A 36 -4.95 -0.57 -1.89
C THR A 36 -6.30 0.08 -1.59
N GLU A 37 -7.38 -0.70 -1.51
CA GLU A 37 -8.72 -0.16 -1.19
C GLU A 37 -8.76 0.46 0.22
N GLN A 38 -8.15 -0.20 1.20
CA GLN A 38 -8.09 0.32 2.57
C GLN A 38 -7.20 1.56 2.66
N TYR A 39 -6.04 1.56 2.01
CA TYR A 39 -5.17 2.72 1.96
C TYR A 39 -5.88 3.94 1.34
N MET A 40 -6.58 3.75 0.21
CA MET A 40 -7.35 4.81 -0.44
C MET A 40 -8.48 5.35 0.44
N GLN A 41 -9.17 4.50 1.19
CA GLN A 41 -10.19 4.96 2.15
C GLN A 41 -9.59 5.90 3.19
N TYR A 42 -8.39 5.61 3.70
CA TYR A 42 -7.69 6.52 4.61
C TYR A 42 -7.37 7.85 3.91
N ILE A 43 -6.80 7.84 2.69
CA ILE A 43 -6.52 9.06 1.93
C ILE A 43 -7.78 9.90 1.71
N HIS A 44 -8.90 9.28 1.32
CA HIS A 44 -10.16 9.97 1.07
C HIS A 44 -10.80 10.52 2.36
N ALA A 45 -10.70 9.81 3.47
CA ALA A 45 -11.16 10.29 4.76
C ALA A 45 -10.37 11.54 5.19
N MET A 46 -9.05 11.55 4.99
CA MET A 46 -8.19 12.70 5.30
C MET A 46 -8.55 13.92 4.45
N ASN A 47 -8.73 13.74 3.14
CA ASN A 47 -9.19 14.81 2.25
C ASN A 47 -10.57 15.35 2.65
N SER A 48 -11.48 14.47 3.07
CA SER A 48 -12.85 14.86 3.46
C SER A 48 -12.90 15.62 4.78
N LEU A 49 -11.90 15.45 5.64
CA LEU A 49 -11.72 16.17 6.90
C LEU A 49 -10.84 17.42 6.74
N GLU A 50 -10.53 17.83 5.50
CA GLU A 50 -9.65 18.96 5.16
C GLU A 50 -8.26 18.86 5.78
N ILE A 51 -7.78 17.64 6.05
CA ILE A 51 -6.43 17.43 6.57
C ILE A 51 -5.45 17.42 5.39
N ASN A 52 -4.39 18.21 5.49
CA ASN A 52 -3.35 18.26 4.47
C ASN A 52 -2.70 16.89 4.28
N VAL A 53 -2.98 16.23 3.15
CA VAL A 53 -2.31 14.99 2.76
C VAL A 53 -0.91 15.31 2.26
N ALA A 54 0.12 14.76 2.93
CA ALA A 54 1.49 14.92 2.48
C ALA A 54 1.72 14.21 1.14
N SER A 55 2.57 14.79 0.29
CA SER A 55 2.82 14.32 -1.08
C SER A 55 3.27 12.86 -1.14
N GLU A 56 4.04 12.41 -0.14
CA GLU A 56 4.49 11.01 -0.01
C GLU A 56 3.33 10.00 0.04
N TYR A 57 2.18 10.36 0.61
CA TYR A 57 1.02 9.47 0.66
C TYR A 57 0.39 9.29 -0.71
N LEU A 58 0.39 10.34 -1.54
CA LEU A 58 -0.11 10.30 -2.91
C LEU A 58 0.84 9.52 -3.84
N VAL A 59 2.15 9.62 -3.59
CA VAL A 59 3.15 8.80 -4.28
C VAL A 59 2.90 7.32 -4.00
N MET A 60 2.76 6.94 -2.72
CA MET A 60 2.44 5.56 -2.35
C MET A 60 1.08 5.11 -2.91
N ALA A 61 0.06 5.96 -2.90
CA ALA A 61 -1.24 5.66 -3.51
C ALA A 61 -1.11 5.28 -5.00
N SER A 62 -0.28 6.03 -5.73
CA SER A 62 -0.01 5.79 -7.15
C SER A 62 0.76 4.48 -7.36
N GLU A 63 1.74 4.20 -6.50
CA GLU A 63 2.50 2.95 -6.51
C GLU A 63 1.59 1.73 -6.28
N LEU A 64 0.74 1.77 -5.27
CA LEU A 64 -0.23 0.70 -4.98
C LEU A 64 -1.21 0.45 -6.12
N LEU A 65 -1.65 1.50 -6.82
CA LEU A 65 -2.51 1.38 -8.00
C LEU A 65 -1.77 0.74 -9.17
N MET A 66 -0.50 1.12 -9.40
CA MET A 66 0.34 0.54 -10.43
C MET A 66 0.54 -0.96 -10.19
N ILE A 67 0.90 -1.36 -8.95
CA ILE A 67 1.08 -2.77 -8.58
C ILE A 67 -0.24 -3.54 -8.79
N LYS A 68 -1.36 -3.02 -8.28
CA LYS A 68 -2.69 -3.63 -8.48
C LYS A 68 -3.02 -3.79 -9.96
N SER A 69 -2.72 -2.79 -10.79
CA SER A 69 -2.94 -2.84 -12.23
C SER A 69 -2.12 -3.95 -12.89
N LYS A 70 -0.81 -4.01 -12.64
CA LYS A 70 0.08 -5.06 -13.17
C LYS A 70 -0.41 -6.47 -12.83
N MET A 71 -0.82 -6.69 -11.58
CA MET A 71 -1.33 -8.00 -11.13
C MET A 71 -2.67 -8.40 -11.77
N LEU A 72 -3.45 -7.45 -12.29
CA LEU A 72 -4.74 -7.71 -12.94
C LEU A 72 -4.62 -7.93 -14.45
N LEU A 73 -3.48 -7.56 -15.05
CA LEU A 73 -3.27 -7.74 -16.48
C LEU A 73 -3.09 -9.22 -16.81
N PRO A 74 -3.72 -9.72 -17.90
CA PRO A 74 -3.46 -11.06 -18.37
C PRO A 74 -1.99 -11.17 -18.80
N GLN A 75 -1.27 -12.13 -18.22
CA GLN A 75 0.10 -12.40 -18.66
C GLN A 75 0.05 -12.91 -20.11
N PRO A 76 0.83 -12.32 -21.04
CA PRO A 76 0.91 -12.84 -22.39
C PRO A 76 1.39 -14.30 -22.35
N GLU A 77 0.69 -15.18 -23.07
CA GLU A 77 1.15 -16.56 -23.25
C GLU A 77 2.54 -16.51 -23.90
N ALA A 78 3.54 -17.03 -23.19
CA ALA A 78 4.94 -17.13 -23.60
C ALA A 78 5.72 -15.81 -23.68
N ASP A 79 6.12 -15.30 -22.53
CA ASP A 79 7.56 -15.14 -22.29
C ASP A 79 7.83 -15.74 -20.90
N GLU A 80 8.62 -16.82 -20.82
CA GLU A 80 9.12 -17.36 -19.55
C GLU A 80 10.19 -16.42 -18.96
N SER A 81 10.02 -15.10 -19.12
CA SER A 81 10.75 -14.16 -18.31
C SER A 81 10.17 -14.28 -16.91
N LEU A 82 11.06 -14.54 -15.95
CA LEU A 82 10.81 -14.36 -14.53
C LEU A 82 10.46 -12.87 -14.34
N GLU A 83 9.22 -12.46 -14.60
CA GLU A 83 8.73 -11.18 -14.13
C GLU A 83 8.71 -11.28 -12.61
N ASP A 84 9.61 -10.51 -11.98
CA ASP A 84 9.64 -10.34 -10.53
C ASP A 84 8.23 -9.95 -10.04
N ASP A 85 7.84 -10.44 -8.87
CA ASP A 85 6.52 -10.11 -8.32
C ASP A 85 6.46 -8.58 -8.19
N PRO A 86 5.47 -7.90 -8.79
CA PRO A 86 5.39 -6.44 -8.76
C PRO A 86 5.30 -5.87 -7.33
N ARG A 87 5.05 -6.72 -6.32
CA ARG A 87 5.03 -6.39 -4.90
C ARG A 87 6.41 -6.40 -4.24
N ASP A 88 7.44 -7.00 -4.84
CA ASP A 88 8.70 -7.32 -4.16
C ASP A 88 9.42 -6.11 -3.55
N ASP A 89 9.51 -5.00 -4.30
CA ASP A 89 10.11 -3.75 -3.79
C ASP A 89 9.36 -3.20 -2.57
N LEU A 90 8.03 -3.19 -2.64
CA LEU A 90 7.17 -2.72 -1.55
C LEU A 90 7.35 -3.60 -0.30
N VAL A 91 7.35 -4.92 -0.48
CA VAL A 91 7.56 -5.88 0.62
C VAL A 91 8.93 -5.67 1.26
N GLY A 92 9.99 -5.51 0.44
CA GLY A 92 11.34 -5.23 0.92
C GLY A 92 11.39 -3.97 1.80
N ARG A 93 10.80 -2.87 1.33
CA ARG A 93 10.73 -1.59 2.05
C ARG A 93 9.92 -1.70 3.34
N LEU A 94 8.81 -2.45 3.36
CA LEU A 94 7.99 -2.67 4.56
C LEU A 94 8.76 -3.49 5.62
N ILE A 95 9.48 -4.53 5.20
CA ILE A 95 10.31 -5.36 6.09
C ILE A 95 11.49 -4.54 6.66
N GLU A 96 12.12 -3.72 5.83
CA GLU A 96 13.21 -2.84 6.28
C GLU A 96 12.68 -1.83 7.30
N TYR A 97 11.56 -1.17 7.01
CA TYR A 97 10.96 -0.20 7.90
C TYR A 97 10.53 -0.81 9.24
N GLN A 98 10.00 -2.05 9.25
CA GLN A 98 9.61 -2.74 10.48
C GLN A 98 10.80 -3.02 11.43
N LYS A 99 12.03 -3.08 10.91
CA LYS A 99 13.24 -3.37 11.69
C LYS A 99 13.85 -2.13 12.36
N LEU A 100 13.45 -0.93 11.95
CA LEU A 100 13.92 0.35 12.49
C LEU A 100 13.24 0.66 13.82
#